data_AF-A0A7S2CGP1-F1
#
_entry.id   AF-A0A7S2CGP1-F1
#
_cell.length_a   1.000
_cell.length_b   1.000
_cell.length_c   1.000
_cell.angle_alpha   90.00
_cell.angle_beta   90.00
_cell.angle_gamma   90.00
#
_symmetry.space_group_name_H-M   'P 1'
#
loop_
_entity.id
_entity.type
_entity.pdbx_description
1 polymer ?
#
loop_
_entity_poly.entity_id
_entity_poly.type
_entity_poly.pdbx_seq_one_letter_code
_entity_poly.pdbx_strand_id
1 'polypeptide(L)'
;PGSGSGEERGVLPRACEEVFEQIARRRSEAEESGRALQVTVLVSYLEIYQEKIHDLLSASNADLQVRIHPVLGPHVPSLTESPVSSMNQVQELLDFGSKNRIV
;
A
#
# COMPACT_ATOMS: atom_id res chain seq x y z
N PRO A 1 14.56 -6.88 -4.70
CA PRO A 1 13.09 -6.71 -4.75
C PRO A 1 12.61 -6.45 -6.19
N GLY A 2 12.02 -7.47 -6.82
CA GLY A 2 11.05 -7.33 -7.92
C GLY A 2 11.39 -6.49 -9.16
N SER A 3 12.66 -6.19 -9.43
CA SER A 3 13.14 -5.37 -10.56
C SER A 3 13.03 -6.05 -11.93
N GLY A 4 12.04 -6.93 -12.12
CA GLY A 4 11.77 -7.53 -13.42
C GLY A 4 11.03 -6.52 -14.30
N SER A 5 11.43 -6.35 -15.56
CA SER A 5 10.66 -5.57 -16.54
C SER A 5 9.71 -6.50 -17.30
N GLY A 6 8.52 -6.01 -17.68
CA GLY A 6 7.56 -6.80 -18.45
C GLY A 6 7.04 -8.04 -17.70
N GLU A 7 7.27 -9.22 -18.28
CA GLU A 7 6.80 -10.53 -17.79
C GLU A 7 7.51 -11.03 -16.53
N GLU A 8 8.60 -10.39 -16.11
CA GLU A 8 9.35 -10.76 -14.90
C GLU A 8 8.86 -10.03 -13.64
N ARG A 9 7.90 -9.10 -13.78
CA ARG A 9 7.35 -8.35 -12.64
C ARG A 9 6.74 -9.29 -11.60
N GLY A 10 6.96 -9.03 -10.31
CA GLY A 10 6.39 -9.83 -9.23
C GLY A 10 4.86 -9.68 -9.09
N VAL A 11 4.27 -10.42 -8.14
CA VAL A 11 2.81 -10.35 -7.85
C VAL A 11 2.39 -8.96 -7.38
N LEU A 12 3.19 -8.32 -6.52
CA LEU A 12 2.86 -7.03 -5.91
C LEU A 12 2.61 -5.91 -6.95
N PRO A 13 3.55 -5.58 -7.87
CA PRO A 13 3.31 -4.54 -8.87
C PRO A 13 2.14 -4.88 -9.79
N ARG A 14 1.96 -6.15 -10.19
CA ARG A 14 0.81 -6.60 -11.01
C ARG A 14 -0.52 -6.40 -10.31
N ALA A 15 -0.59 -6.76 -9.02
CA ALA A 15 -1.81 -6.61 -8.23
C ALA A 15 -2.19 -5.13 -8.04
N CYS A 16 -1.20 -4.27 -7.79
CA CYS A 16 -1.43 -2.84 -7.68
C CYS A 16 -1.89 -2.25 -9.03
N GLU A 17 -1.29 -2.67 -10.17
CA GLU A 17 -1.72 -2.24 -11.52
C GLU A 17 -3.19 -2.57 -11.76
N GLU A 18 -3.58 -3.82 -11.51
CA GLU A 18 -4.97 -4.28 -11.63
C GLU A 18 -5.92 -3.43 -10.76
N VAL A 19 -5.54 -3.08 -9.52
CA VAL A 19 -6.38 -2.22 -8.66
C VAL A 19 -6.64 -0.87 -9.31
N PHE A 20 -5.62 -0.21 -9.88
CA PHE A 20 -5.80 1.08 -10.53
C PHE A 20 -6.59 0.97 -11.85
N GLU A 21 -6.39 -0.09 -12.63
CA GLU A 21 -7.19 -0.37 -13.83
C GLU A 21 -8.68 -0.56 -13.50
N GLN A 22 -8.97 -1.30 -12.43
CA GLN A 22 -10.33 -1.51 -11.92
C GLN A 22 -10.98 -0.21 -11.45
N ILE A 23 -10.23 0.66 -10.78
CA ILE A 23 -10.71 1.98 -10.36
C ILE A 23 -11.03 2.84 -11.58
N ALA A 24 -10.15 2.86 -12.59
CA ALA A 24 -10.38 3.61 -13.82
C ALA A 24 -11.65 3.14 -14.54
N ARG A 25 -11.82 1.82 -14.71
CA ARG A 25 -13.01 1.24 -15.36
C ARG A 25 -14.30 1.61 -14.63
N ARG A 26 -14.34 1.45 -13.31
CA ARG A 26 -15.51 1.81 -12.50
C ARG A 26 -15.83 3.30 -12.52
N ARG A 27 -14.81 4.15 -12.66
CA ARG A 27 -15.02 5.60 -12.82
C ARG A 27 -15.71 5.90 -14.14
N SER A 28 -15.23 5.32 -15.24
CA SER A 28 -15.89 5.45 -16.55
C SER A 28 -17.35 4.97 -16.54
N GLU A 29 -17.61 3.78 -15.96
CA GLU A 29 -18.96 3.23 -15.81
C GLU A 29 -19.89 4.15 -14.99
N ALA A 30 -19.35 4.79 -13.94
CA ALA A 30 -20.09 5.74 -13.14
C ALA A 30 -20.42 7.01 -13.93
N GLU A 31 -19.44 7.57 -14.65
CA GLU A 31 -19.59 8.77 -15.49
C GLU A 31 -20.64 8.54 -16.60
N GLU A 32 -20.60 7.41 -17.29
CA GLU A 32 -21.61 7.01 -18.29
C GLU A 32 -23.03 6.92 -17.70
N SER A 33 -23.12 6.53 -16.42
CA SER A 33 -24.39 6.46 -15.69
C SER A 33 -24.82 7.80 -15.07
N GLY A 34 -24.09 8.90 -15.31
CA GLY A 34 -24.35 10.20 -14.70
C GLY A 34 -24.06 10.26 -13.19
N ARG A 35 -23.24 9.34 -12.66
CA ARG A 35 -22.85 9.26 -11.25
C ARG A 35 -21.40 9.72 -11.07
N ALA A 36 -21.09 10.29 -9.91
CA ALA A 36 -19.71 10.56 -9.51
C ALA A 36 -19.19 9.45 -8.59
N LEU A 37 -17.99 8.93 -8.88
CA LEU A 37 -17.30 7.95 -8.05
C LEU A 37 -16.01 8.56 -7.49
N GLN A 38 -15.92 8.67 -6.17
CA GLN A 38 -14.69 9.04 -5.47
C GLN A 38 -14.06 7.79 -4.85
N VAL A 39 -12.75 7.63 -5.07
CA VAL A 39 -11.97 6.51 -4.53
C VAL A 39 -10.70 7.07 -3.91
N THR A 40 -10.39 6.61 -2.69
CA THR A 40 -9.13 6.88 -2.00
C THR A 40 -8.38 5.57 -1.87
N VAL A 41 -7.13 5.56 -2.32
CA VAL A 41 -6.22 4.41 -2.14
C VAL A 41 -5.18 4.80 -1.10
N LEU A 42 -5.04 3.97 -0.07
CA LEU A 42 -4.06 4.13 0.99
C LEU A 42 -3.08 2.95 0.94
N VAL A 43 -1.80 3.24 1.12
CA VAL A 43 -0.74 2.23 1.17
C VAL A 43 -0.05 2.30 2.53
N SER A 44 0.03 1.15 3.19
CA SER A 44 0.82 0.93 4.39
C SER A 44 1.84 -0.18 4.12
N TYR A 45 3.06 -0.04 4.65
CA TYR A 45 4.11 -1.04 4.47
C TYR A 45 4.89 -1.23 5.77
N LEU A 46 4.92 -2.46 6.28
CA LEU A 46 5.57 -2.80 7.55
C LEU A 46 6.49 -4.00 7.41
N GLU A 47 7.41 -4.11 8.35
CA GLU A 47 8.24 -5.29 8.58
C GLU A 47 7.99 -5.82 9.99
N ILE A 48 7.99 -7.15 10.13
CA ILE A 48 8.01 -7.81 11.43
C ILE A 48 9.37 -8.47 11.58
N TYR A 49 10.18 -7.98 12.51
CA TYR A 49 11.53 -8.47 12.74
C TYR A 49 11.76 -8.62 14.24
N GLN A 50 12.23 -9.79 14.68
CA GLN A 50 12.41 -10.10 16.10
C GLN A 50 11.19 -9.75 16.97
N GLU A 51 10.00 -10.14 16.50
CA GLU A 51 8.71 -9.87 17.17
C GLU A 51 8.35 -8.39 17.34
N LYS A 52 9.10 -7.47 16.72
CA LYS A 52 8.82 -6.03 16.66
C LYS A 52 8.20 -5.66 15.33
N ILE A 53 7.34 -4.66 15.34
CA ILE A 53 6.70 -4.12 14.13
C ILE A 53 7.36 -2.80 13.76
N HIS A 54 7.87 -2.70 12.55
CA HIS A 54 8.51 -1.50 12.04
C HIS A 54 7.73 -0.96 10.85
N ASP A 55 7.48 0.35 10.87
CA ASP A 55 6.86 1.06 9.76
C ASP A 55 7.91 1.40 8.71
N LEU A 56 7.83 0.76 7.55
CA LEU A 56 8.79 0.98 6.46
C LEU A 56 8.53 2.29 5.73
N LEU A 57 7.35 2.91 5.89
CA LEU A 57 7.03 4.21 5.30
C LEU A 57 7.34 5.38 6.24
N SER A 58 7.80 5.10 7.46
CA SER A 58 8.25 6.09 8.42
C SER A 58 9.78 6.19 8.45
N ALA A 59 10.28 7.38 8.76
CA ALA A 59 11.69 7.57 9.11
C ALA A 59 12.01 7.14 10.56
N SER A 60 10.99 6.79 11.34
CA SER A 60 11.11 6.33 12.72
C SER A 60 11.30 4.82 12.77
N ASN A 61 12.29 4.36 13.55
CA ASN A 61 12.50 2.95 13.86
C ASN A 61 11.74 2.51 15.13
N ALA A 62 10.63 3.17 15.45
CA ALA A 62 9.79 2.81 16.59
C ALA A 62 9.20 1.41 16.41
N ASP A 63 9.14 0.65 17.49
CA ASP A 63 8.38 -0.59 17.56
C ASP A 63 6.89 -0.27 17.74
N LEU A 64 6.11 -0.55 16.69
CA LEU A 64 4.68 -0.28 16.67
C LEU A 64 3.89 -1.35 17.41
N GLN A 65 2.87 -0.91 18.14
CA GLN A 65 2.06 -1.78 18.97
C GLN A 65 0.84 -2.33 18.22
N VAL A 66 0.65 -3.64 18.28
CA VAL A 66 -0.61 -4.28 17.84
C VAL A 66 -1.70 -3.99 18.86
N ARG A 67 -2.89 -3.69 18.35
CA ARG A 67 -4.13 -3.51 19.12
C ARG A 67 -5.25 -4.35 18.50
N ILE A 68 -6.24 -4.72 19.30
CA ILE A 68 -7.43 -5.43 18.82
C ILE A 68 -8.60 -4.46 18.76
N HIS A 69 -9.08 -4.14 17.56
CA HIS A 69 -10.32 -3.39 17.38
C HIS A 69 -11.50 -4.35 17.55
N PRO A 70 -12.57 -3.99 18.29
CA PRO A 70 -13.68 -4.90 18.60
C PRO A 70 -14.42 -5.44 17.37
N VAL A 71 -14.33 -4.75 16.23
CA VAL A 71 -14.99 -5.16 14.97
C VAL A 71 -13.99 -5.55 13.87
N LEU A 72 -12.84 -4.87 13.79
CA LEU A 72 -11.91 -5.01 12.66
C LEU A 72 -10.81 -6.05 12.95
N GLY A 73 -10.68 -6.48 14.21
CA GLY A 73 -9.65 -7.41 14.63
C GLY A 73 -8.29 -6.74 14.89
N PRO A 74 -7.18 -7.49 14.81
CA PRO A 74 -5.84 -6.96 15.01
C PRO A 74 -5.50 -5.85 14.01
N HIS A 75 -4.95 -4.74 14.52
CA HIS A 75 -4.50 -3.61 13.72
C HIS A 75 -3.32 -2.91 14.40
N VAL A 76 -2.63 -2.05 13.64
CA VAL A 76 -1.49 -1.26 14.12
C VAL A 76 -1.87 0.23 13.99
N PRO A 77 -2.41 0.87 15.05
CA PRO A 77 -3.00 2.20 14.94
C PRO A 77 -2.03 3.31 14.50
N SER A 78 -0.73 3.13 14.77
CA SER A 78 0.31 4.11 14.45
C SER A 78 1.08 3.77 13.17
N LEU A 79 0.57 2.84 12.36
CA LEU A 79 1.15 2.52 11.06
C LEU A 79 0.80 3.62 10.06
N THR A 80 1.80 4.09 9.31
CA THR A 80 1.59 5.12 8.30
C THR A 80 0.74 4.58 7.15
N GLU A 81 -0.31 5.33 6.81
CA GLU A 81 -1.14 5.12 5.62
C GLU A 81 -0.93 6.30 4.65
N SER A 82 -0.18 6.06 3.59
CA SER A 82 0.13 7.08 2.59
C SER A 82 -0.93 7.07 1.48
N PRO A 83 -1.62 8.20 1.21
CA PRO A 83 -2.54 8.28 0.09
C PRO A 83 -1.79 8.27 -1.23
N VAL A 84 -2.28 7.47 -2.17
CA VAL A 84 -1.70 7.35 -3.51
C VAL A 84 -2.78 7.50 -4.57
N SER A 85 -2.39 8.03 -5.73
CA SER A 85 -3.24 8.23 -6.90
C SER A 85 -2.70 7.56 -8.16
N SER A 86 -1.53 6.91 -8.11
CA SER A 86 -0.93 6.24 -9.26
C SER A 86 0.03 5.12 -8.86
N MET A 87 0.29 4.22 -9.82
CA MET A 87 1.29 3.16 -9.67
C MET A 87 2.71 3.68 -9.42
N ASN A 88 3.07 4.83 -10.00
CA ASN A 88 4.40 5.41 -9.76
C ASN A 88 4.59 5.79 -8.28
N GLN A 89 3.57 6.37 -7.64
CA GLN A 89 3.63 6.69 -6.21
C GLN A 89 3.72 5.42 -5.35
N VAL A 90 3.01 4.35 -5.73
CA VAL A 90 3.17 3.05 -5.06
C VAL A 90 4.61 2.55 -5.19
N GLN A 91 5.19 2.62 -6.39
CA GLN A 91 6.57 2.18 -6.62
C GLN A 91 7.57 3.00 -5.79
N GLU A 92 7.41 4.32 -5.71
CA GLU A 92 8.23 5.20 -4.87
C GLU A 92 8.16 4.81 -3.39
N LEU A 93 6.97 4.49 -2.88
CA LEU A 93 6.80 4.01 -1.50
C LEU A 93 7.43 2.63 -1.27
N LEU A 94 7.34 1.72 -2.25
CA LEU A 94 7.98 0.41 -2.18
C LEU A 94 9.50 0.52 -2.19
N ASP A 95 10.05 1.41 -3.02
CA ASP A 95 11.50 1.66 -3.10
C ASP A 95 12.01 2.33 -1.82
N PHE A 96 11.24 3.28 -1.27
CA PHE A 96 11.52 3.89 0.02
C PHE A 96 11.50 2.84 1.13
N GLY A 97 10.42 2.08 1.27
CA GLY A 97 10.29 1.07 2.32
C GLY A 97 11.30 -0.06 2.19
N SER A 98 11.71 -0.43 0.97
CA SER A 98 12.75 -1.44 0.76
C SER A 98 14.13 -0.99 1.28
N LYS A 99 14.41 0.33 1.25
CA LYS A 99 15.66 0.90 1.79
C LYS A 99 15.62 1.02 3.32
N ASN A 100 14.42 1.09 3.91
CA ASN A 100 14.22 1.22 5.35
C ASN A 100 14.14 -0.12 6.08
N ARG A 101 14.25 -1.25 5.38
CA ARG A 101 14.28 -2.57 6.01
C ARG A 101 15.48 -2.71 6.93
N ILE A 102 15.27 -3.38 8.07
CA ILE A 102 16.34 -3.68 9.01
C ILE A 102 17.20 -4.81 8.43
N VAL A 103 18.52 -4.59 8.37
CA VAL A 103 19.54 -5.56 7.93
C VAL A 103 20.14 -6.33 9.09
#